data_AF-A0A6S6T2P6-F1
#
_entry.id   AF-A0A6S6T2P6-F1
#
_cell.length_a   1.000
_cell.length_b   1.000
_cell.length_c   1.000
_cell.angle_alpha   90.00
_cell.angle_beta   90.00
_cell.angle_gamma   90.00
#
_symmetry.space_group_name_H-M   'P 1'
#
loop_
_entity.id
_entity.type
_entity.pdbx_description
1 polymer ?
#
loop_
_entity_poly.entity_id
_entity_poly.type
_entity_poly.pdbx_seq_one_letter_code
_entity_poly.pdbx_strand_id
1 'polypeptide(L)'
;MKNHSLHHQSGLTLIEILIAALILSVGLLSLAGLQVASLKSIQGATHKQQASFMIHELFERMRSNRAGVLAGNYNTADGLGGGVSIDCSTAISPDCGGSTACSAAELAAYDLHSVQCGSNAT
;
A
#
# COMPACT_ATOMS: atom_id res chain seq x y z
N MET A 1 -7.74 51.59 53.50
CA MET A 1 -7.56 51.78 52.04
C MET A 1 -6.17 51.26 51.70
N LYS A 2 -6.07 50.13 50.98
CA LYS A 2 -4.78 49.50 50.63
C LYS A 2 -4.38 49.99 49.24
N ASN A 3 -3.30 50.76 49.17
CA ASN A 3 -2.78 51.28 47.90
C ASN A 3 -2.05 50.15 47.18
N HIS A 4 -2.58 49.73 46.03
CA HIS A 4 -1.91 48.78 45.14
C HIS A 4 -0.78 49.52 44.41
N SER A 5 0.47 49.17 44.74
CA SER A 5 1.64 49.64 44.01
C SER A 5 1.62 49.01 42.60
N LEU A 6 1.53 49.83 41.56
CA LEU A 6 1.57 49.38 40.17
C LEU A 6 3.01 49.00 39.81
N HIS A 7 3.22 47.71 39.54
CA HIS A 7 4.50 47.16 39.13
C HIS A 7 4.85 47.70 37.72
N HIS A 8 6.00 48.35 37.57
CA HIS A 8 6.50 48.79 36.27
C HIS A 8 6.93 47.57 35.44
N GLN A 9 6.34 47.41 34.26
CA GLN A 9 6.74 46.37 33.30
C GLN A 9 8.05 46.81 32.62
N SER A 10 9.17 46.24 33.03
CA SER A 10 10.48 46.47 32.40
C SER A 10 10.56 45.71 31.08
N GLY A 11 10.58 46.47 29.97
CA GLY A 11 10.49 45.97 28.61
C GLY A 11 11.73 45.21 28.14
N LEU A 12 11.57 43.91 27.93
CA LEU A 12 12.35 43.06 27.03
C LEU A 12 11.41 42.34 26.02
N THR A 13 10.24 42.92 25.73
CA THR A 13 9.17 42.27 24.95
C THR A 13 9.57 41.91 23.53
N LEU A 14 10.39 42.73 22.87
CA LEU A 14 10.82 42.48 21.49
C LEU A 14 11.84 41.34 21.40
N ILE A 15 12.80 41.26 22.33
CA ILE A 15 13.76 40.15 22.36
C ILE A 15 13.08 38.85 22.78
N GLU A 16 12.07 38.91 23.67
CA GLU A 16 11.28 37.76 24.10
C GLU A 16 10.49 37.14 22.94
N ILE A 17 9.81 37.96 22.12
CA ILE A 17 9.08 37.48 20.94
C ILE A 17 10.03 36.92 19.88
N LEU A 18 11.20 37.52 19.69
CA LEU A 18 12.20 37.01 18.74
C LEU A 18 12.74 35.64 19.17
N ILE A 19 13.00 35.45 20.46
CA ILE A 19 13.43 34.15 21.00
C ILE A 19 12.29 33.13 20.89
N ALA A 20 11.05 33.51 21.20
CA ALA A 20 9.88 32.64 21.04
C ALA A 20 9.68 32.21 19.57
N ALA A 21 9.81 33.15 18.63
CA ALA A 21 9.72 32.86 17.19
C ALA A 21 10.86 31.96 16.71
N LEU A 22 12.09 32.17 17.20
CA LEU A 22 13.23 31.30 16.92
C LEU A 22 12.94 29.86 17.38
N ILE A 23 12.53 29.66 18.64
CA ILE A 23 12.22 28.34 19.20
C ILE A 23 11.08 27.68 18.42
N LEU A 24 10.02 28.45 18.11
CA LEU A 24 8.88 27.97 17.33
C LEU A 24 9.30 27.51 15.94
N SER A 25 10.09 28.31 15.22
CA SER A 25 10.54 27.97 13.87
C SER A 25 11.37 26.68 13.81
N VAL A 26 12.26 26.47 14.79
CA VAL A 26 13.04 25.23 14.93
C VAL A 26 12.12 24.04 15.24
N GLY A 27 11.11 24.24 16.09
CA GLY A 27 10.09 23.24 16.40
C GLY A 27 9.28 22.83 15.16
N LEU A 28 8.82 23.80 14.37
CA LEU A 28 8.06 23.55 13.14
C LEU A 28 8.91 22.86 12.07
N LEU A 29 10.19 23.20 11.94
CA LEU A 29 11.11 22.53 11.03
C LEU A 29 11.30 21.04 11.41
N SER A 30 11.38 20.76 12.71
CA SER A 30 11.44 19.38 13.22
C SER A 30 10.17 18.59 12.90
N LEU A 31 8.99 19.21 13.06
CA LEU A 31 7.70 18.59 12.69
C LEU A 31 7.57 18.33 11.19
N ALA A 32 8.07 19.22 10.34
CA ALA A 32 8.10 19.02 8.90
C ALA A 32 8.95 17.79 8.52
N GLY A 33 10.11 17.60 9.18
CA GLY A 33 10.94 16.40 8.99
C GLY A 33 10.22 15.11 9.36
N LEU A 34 9.49 15.11 10.49
CA LEU A 34 8.69 13.95 10.90
C LEU A 34 7.55 13.64 9.92
N GLN A 35 6.90 14.66 9.35
CA GLN A 35 5.86 14.47 8.35
C GLN A 35 6.40 13.78 7.09
N VAL A 36 7.56 14.21 6.57
CA VAL A 36 8.20 13.57 5.41
C VAL A 36 8.56 12.12 5.69
N ALA A 37 9.12 11.83 6.87
CA ALA A 37 9.44 10.47 7.28
C ALA A 37 8.18 9.59 7.40
N SER A 38 7.10 10.13 7.96
CA SER A 38 5.80 9.46 8.04
C SER A 38 5.24 9.12 6.67
N LEU A 39 5.23 10.07 5.72
CA LEU A 39 4.78 9.85 4.35
C LEU A 39 5.56 8.72 3.66
N LYS A 40 6.89 8.70 3.81
CA LYS A 40 7.73 7.62 3.28
C LYS A 40 7.37 6.26 3.88
N SER A 41 7.11 6.21 5.18
CA SER A 41 6.67 4.99 5.85
C SER A 41 5.30 4.51 5.35
N ILE A 42 4.35 5.42 5.18
CA ILE A 42 3.01 5.11 4.67
C ILE A 42 3.10 4.55 3.25
N GLN A 43 3.88 5.17 2.37
CA GLN A 43 4.05 4.67 1.00
C GLN A 43 4.56 3.22 0.96
N GLY A 44 5.56 2.90 1.78
CA GLY A 44 6.06 1.53 1.91
C GLY A 44 5.02 0.56 2.46
N ALA A 45 4.21 0.98 3.45
CA ALA A 45 3.11 0.17 3.98
C ALA A 45 2.01 -0.07 2.94
N THR A 46 1.64 0.95 2.16
CA THR A 46 0.63 0.84 1.10
C THR A 46 1.04 -0.17 0.03
N HIS A 47 2.28 -0.17 -0.42
CA HIS A 47 2.75 -1.17 -1.40
C HIS A 47 2.69 -2.60 -0.85
N LYS A 48 3.08 -2.79 0.41
CA LYS A 48 2.95 -4.11 1.07
C LYS A 48 1.49 -4.53 1.22
N GLN A 49 0.60 -3.60 1.55
CA GLN A 49 -0.83 -3.86 1.66
C GLN A 49 -1.43 -4.25 0.30
N GLN A 50 -1.07 -3.56 -0.78
CA GLN A 50 -1.49 -3.90 -2.14
C GLN A 50 -1.03 -5.31 -2.53
N ALA A 51 0.24 -5.65 -2.27
CA ALA A 51 0.76 -7.00 -2.54
C ALA A 51 0.03 -8.07 -1.71
N SER A 52 -0.19 -7.83 -0.42
CA SER A 52 -0.90 -8.76 0.46
C SER A 52 -2.34 -8.97 0.00
N PHE A 53 -3.01 -7.88 -0.41
CA PHE A 53 -4.37 -7.95 -0.96
C PHE A 53 -4.44 -8.83 -2.20
N MET A 54 -3.55 -8.64 -3.18
CA MET A 54 -3.51 -9.49 -4.38
C MET A 54 -3.22 -10.97 -4.06
N ILE A 55 -2.34 -11.24 -3.10
CA ILE A 55 -2.04 -12.61 -2.65
C ILE A 55 -3.27 -13.25 -1.99
N HIS A 56 -3.99 -12.50 -1.14
CA HIS A 56 -5.20 -13.00 -0.49
C HIS A 56 -6.29 -13.33 -1.49
N GLU A 57 -6.52 -12.47 -2.48
CA GLU A 57 -7.49 -12.73 -3.55
C GLU A 57 -7.13 -14.00 -4.34
N LEU A 58 -5.85 -14.18 -4.71
CA LEU A 58 -5.38 -15.38 -5.39
C LEU A 58 -5.54 -16.63 -4.50
N PHE A 59 -5.25 -16.51 -3.21
CA PHE A 59 -5.38 -17.62 -2.27
C PHE A 59 -6.84 -18.08 -2.12
N GLU A 60 -7.77 -17.14 -2.04
CA GLU A 60 -9.20 -17.47 -1.98
C GLU A 60 -9.68 -18.14 -3.27
N ARG A 61 -9.17 -17.72 -4.44
CA ARG A 61 -9.42 -18.37 -5.72
C ARG A 61 -8.87 -19.80 -5.77
N MET A 62 -7.62 -20.00 -5.34
CA MET A 62 -7.01 -21.33 -5.20
C MET A 62 -7.81 -22.24 -4.25
N ARG A 63 -8.29 -21.68 -3.12
CA ARG A 63 -9.12 -22.41 -2.16
C ARG A 63 -10.46 -22.84 -2.78
N SER A 64 -11.06 -21.99 -3.61
CA SER A 64 -12.25 -22.31 -4.40
C SER A 64 -11.98 -23.42 -5.42
N ASN A 65 -10.85 -23.35 -6.13
CA ASN A 65 -10.41 -24.34 -7.11
C ASN A 65 -9.45 -25.38 -6.50
N ARG A 66 -9.89 -26.06 -5.44
CA ARG A 66 -9.07 -27.08 -4.75
C ARG A 66 -8.61 -28.19 -5.69
N ALA A 67 -9.42 -28.58 -6.67
CA ALA A 67 -9.06 -29.59 -7.66
C ALA A 67 -7.86 -29.16 -8.51
N GLY A 68 -7.79 -27.89 -8.93
CA GLY A 68 -6.65 -27.33 -9.65
C GLY A 68 -5.38 -27.27 -8.81
N VAL A 69 -5.49 -26.93 -7.52
CA VAL A 69 -4.36 -26.94 -6.57
C VAL A 69 -3.78 -28.34 -6.40
N LEU A 70 -4.64 -29.34 -6.16
CA LEU A 70 -4.19 -30.73 -5.98
C LEU A 70 -3.59 -31.33 -7.25
N ALA A 71 -4.07 -30.90 -8.42
CA ALA A 71 -3.51 -31.28 -9.71
C ALA A 71 -2.19 -30.56 -10.05
N GLY A 72 -1.77 -29.58 -9.23
CA GLY A 72 -0.56 -28.80 -9.48
C GLY A 72 -0.72 -27.70 -10.54
N ASN A 73 -1.94 -27.35 -10.94
CA ASN A 73 -2.20 -26.38 -12.01
C ASN A 73 -1.84 -24.94 -11.63
N TYR A 74 -1.67 -24.65 -10.33
CA TYR A 74 -1.16 -23.38 -9.82
C TYR A 74 0.36 -23.38 -9.61
N ASN A 75 1.03 -24.52 -9.84
CA ASN A 75 2.49 -24.59 -9.78
C ASN A 75 3.06 -24.11 -11.12
N THR A 76 3.68 -22.95 -11.12
CA THR A 76 4.37 -22.44 -12.30
C THR A 76 5.77 -23.02 -12.36
N ALA A 77 6.25 -23.31 -13.57
CA ALA A 77 7.46 -24.10 -13.83
C ALA A 77 8.75 -23.56 -13.16
N ASP A 78 8.71 -22.34 -12.64
CA ASP A 78 9.85 -21.60 -12.11
C ASP A 78 9.92 -21.53 -10.57
N GLY A 79 9.17 -22.38 -9.86
CA GLY A 79 9.38 -22.73 -8.45
C GLY A 79 9.87 -21.60 -7.54
N LEU A 80 8.94 -20.88 -6.91
CA LEU A 80 9.20 -19.89 -5.84
C LEU A 80 10.23 -18.78 -6.13
N GLY A 81 10.74 -18.63 -7.35
CA GLY A 81 11.84 -17.67 -7.63
C GLY A 81 11.89 -17.10 -9.05
N GLY A 82 11.34 -17.77 -10.07
CA GLY A 82 11.17 -17.18 -11.39
C GLY A 82 9.74 -16.67 -11.56
N GLY A 83 9.62 -15.38 -11.86
CA GLY A 83 8.33 -14.78 -12.17
C GLY A 83 7.71 -15.47 -13.37
N VAL A 84 6.43 -15.80 -13.30
CA VAL A 84 5.69 -16.32 -14.45
C VAL A 84 5.68 -15.24 -15.52
N SER A 85 6.34 -15.49 -16.65
CA SER A 85 6.20 -14.62 -17.82
C SER A 85 4.85 -14.90 -18.47
N ILE A 86 3.79 -14.27 -17.94
CA ILE A 86 2.48 -14.26 -18.57
C ILE A 86 2.43 -13.10 -19.55
N ASP A 87 2.06 -13.40 -20.79
CA ASP A 87 1.78 -12.37 -21.79
C ASP A 87 0.43 -11.70 -21.49
N CYS A 88 0.51 -10.43 -21.09
CA CYS A 88 -0.65 -9.60 -20.80
C CYS A 88 -1.17 -8.84 -22.04
N SER A 89 -0.55 -9.01 -23.21
CA SER A 89 -0.97 -8.34 -24.45
C SER A 89 -2.12 -9.03 -25.18
N THR A 90 -2.52 -10.21 -24.70
CA THR A 90 -3.66 -10.95 -25.24
C THR A 90 -4.58 -11.39 -24.10
N ALA A 91 -5.89 -11.26 -24.33
CA ALA A 91 -6.89 -11.85 -23.46
C ALA A 91 -6.75 -13.38 -23.42
N ILE A 92 -6.83 -13.96 -22.22
CA ILE A 92 -6.84 -15.41 -22.04
C ILE A 92 -8.21 -15.99 -22.45
N SER A 93 -8.18 -17.16 -23.09
CA SER A 93 -9.38 -17.89 -23.50
C SER A 93 -9.27 -19.36 -23.07
N PRO A 94 -10.33 -19.99 -22.51
CA PRO A 94 -11.65 -19.41 -22.23
C PRO A 94 -11.63 -18.38 -21.08
N ASP A 95 -12.51 -17.37 -21.15
CA ASP A 95 -12.73 -16.43 -20.03
C ASP A 95 -13.54 -17.12 -18.93
N CYS A 96 -12.85 -17.50 -17.86
CA CYS A 96 -13.42 -18.19 -16.70
C CYS A 96 -14.00 -17.22 -15.65
N GLY A 97 -13.98 -15.91 -15.89
CA GLY A 97 -14.63 -14.91 -15.04
C GLY A 97 -16.14 -14.73 -15.29
N GLY A 98 -16.65 -15.30 -16.40
CA GLY A 98 -18.04 -15.19 -16.83
C GLY A 98 -18.84 -16.49 -16.70
N SER A 99 -19.76 -16.70 -17.64
CA SER A 99 -20.66 -17.88 -17.68
C SER A 99 -20.06 -19.10 -18.39
N THR A 100 -18.79 -19.05 -18.77
CA THR A 100 -18.10 -20.14 -19.47
C THR A 100 -17.80 -21.27 -18.49
N ALA A 101 -18.15 -22.50 -18.83
CA ALA A 101 -17.74 -23.66 -18.05
C ALA A 101 -16.25 -23.92 -18.29
N CYS A 102 -15.43 -23.70 -17.26
CA CYS A 102 -14.00 -23.99 -17.29
C CYS A 102 -13.66 -25.25 -16.49
N SER A 103 -12.72 -26.04 -16.99
CA SER A 103 -12.06 -27.09 -16.22
C SER A 103 -11.19 -26.48 -15.10
N ALA A 104 -10.82 -27.31 -14.12
CA ALA A 104 -9.96 -26.89 -13.01
C ALA A 104 -8.56 -26.43 -13.46
N ALA A 105 -8.10 -26.83 -14.66
CA ALA A 105 -6.85 -26.39 -15.25
C ALA A 105 -6.99 -25.02 -15.95
N GLU A 106 -8.06 -24.84 -16.73
CA GLU A 106 -8.37 -23.57 -17.40
C GLU A 106 -8.63 -22.45 -16.37
N LEU A 107 -9.36 -22.76 -15.30
CA LEU A 107 -9.61 -21.81 -14.22
C LEU A 107 -8.32 -21.38 -13.51
N ALA A 108 -7.37 -22.29 -13.30
CA ALA A 108 -6.08 -21.97 -12.68
C ALA A 108 -5.22 -21.07 -13.57
N ALA A 109 -5.21 -21.33 -14.90
CA ALA A 109 -4.51 -20.48 -15.86
C ALA A 109 -5.14 -19.07 -15.93
N TYR A 110 -6.48 -18.98 -15.89
CA TYR A 110 -7.21 -17.71 -15.83
C TYR A 110 -6.90 -16.91 -14.55
N ASP A 111 -6.96 -17.54 -13.38
CA ASP A 111 -6.67 -16.87 -12.11
C ASP A 111 -5.26 -16.27 -12.10
N LEU A 112 -4.27 -17.05 -12.58
CA LEU A 112 -2.88 -16.60 -12.64
C LEU A 112 -2.67 -15.48 -13.69
N HIS A 113 -3.36 -15.54 -14.83
CA HIS A 113 -3.36 -14.46 -15.81
C HIS A 113 -4.00 -13.19 -15.22
N SER A 114 -5.15 -13.31 -14.56
CA SER A 114 -5.87 -12.17 -13.99
C SER A 114 -5.15 -11.47 -12.84
N VAL A 115 -4.37 -12.18 -12.01
CA VAL A 115 -3.59 -11.54 -10.93
C VAL A 115 -2.37 -10.80 -11.48
N GLN A 116 -1.81 -11.26 -12.60
CA GLN A 116 -0.62 -10.67 -13.23
C GLN A 116 -0.97 -9.53 -14.20
N CYS A 117 -2.05 -9.69 -14.96
CA CYS A 117 -2.45 -8.82 -16.07
C CYS A 117 -3.70 -7.99 -15.78
N GLY A 118 -4.46 -8.33 -14.73
CA GLY A 118 -5.79 -7.78 -14.46
C GLY A 118 -6.88 -8.46 -15.30
N SER A 119 -8.11 -8.46 -14.81
CA SER A 119 -9.28 -9.09 -15.47
C SER A 119 -9.82 -8.31 -16.69
N ASN A 120 -9.21 -7.18 -17.05
CA ASN A 120 -9.58 -6.30 -18.17
C ASN A 120 -8.43 -6.15 -19.19
N ALA A 121 -7.50 -7.11 -19.25
CA ALA A 121 -6.43 -7.08 -20.24
C ALA A 121 -7.02 -7.31 -21.65
N THR A 122 -7.16 -6.22 -22.41
CA THR A 122 -7.35 -6.22 -23.88
C THR A 122 -6.02 -6.06 -24.58
#